data_AF-A0A6I3ZTB1-F1
#
_entry.id   AF-A0A6I3ZTB1-F1
#
_cell.length_a   1.000
_cell.length_b   1.000
_cell.length_c   1.000
_cell.angle_alpha   90.00
_cell.angle_beta   90.00
_cell.angle_gamma   90.00
#
_symmetry.space_group_name_H-M   'P 1'
#
loop_
_entity.id
_entity.type
_entity.pdbx_description
1 polymer ?
#
loop_
_entity_poly.entity_id
_entity_poly.type
_entity_poly.pdbx_seq_one_letter_code
_entity_poly.pdbx_strand_id
1 'polypeptide(L)'
;MAGSIKVDDDGLNTLAGQCDTAATTLAGAPRPATGGSLHQATTAAVEHGYVLIQAASGALAGRATSTGTKLRTAATAYASTDEASGQQIRTIEV
;
A
#
# COMPACT_ATOMS: atom_id res chain seq x y z
N MET A 1 6.34 18.08 30.83
CA MET A 1 5.30 17.05 30.62
C MET A 1 5.46 16.51 29.21
N ALA A 2 6.22 15.43 29.04
CA ALA A 2 6.31 14.75 27.76
C ALA A 2 5.09 13.84 27.65
N GLY A 3 4.08 14.24 26.86
CA GLY A 3 2.99 13.35 26.52
C GLY A 3 3.57 12.16 25.77
N SER A 4 3.38 10.95 26.27
CA SER A 4 3.77 9.73 25.57
C SER A 4 3.01 9.68 24.24
N ILE A 5 3.74 9.84 23.14
CA ILE A 5 3.20 9.60 21.80
C ILE A 5 3.01 8.08 21.71
N LYS A 6 1.79 7.61 21.96
CA LYS A 6 1.42 6.21 21.74
C LYS A 6 1.16 6.05 20.25
N VAL A 7 1.91 5.17 19.60
CA VAL A 7 1.65 4.80 18.21
C VAL A 7 0.43 3.90 18.17
N ASP A 8 -0.49 4.18 17.25
CA ASP A 8 -1.70 3.39 17.03
C ASP A 8 -1.42 2.28 15.99
N ASP A 9 -1.11 1.08 16.48
CA ASP A 9 -0.81 -0.08 15.65
C ASP A 9 -2.02 -0.54 14.83
N ASP A 10 -3.24 -0.34 15.35
CA ASP A 10 -4.48 -0.65 14.63
C ASP A 10 -4.68 0.32 13.45
N GLY A 11 -4.37 1.60 13.66
CA GLY A 11 -4.35 2.60 12.60
C GLY A 11 -3.36 2.28 11.48
N LEU A 12 -2.15 1.82 11.82
CA LEU A 12 -1.14 1.40 10.84
C LEU A 12 -1.60 0.18 10.03
N ASN A 13 -2.19 -0.82 10.68
CA ASN A 13 -2.72 -2.00 10.00
C ASN A 13 -3.93 -1.68 9.12
N THR A 14 -4.82 -0.79 9.58
CA THR A 14 -5.96 -0.32 8.79
C THR A 14 -5.50 0.39 7.53
N LEU A 15 -4.52 1.28 7.63
CA LEU A 15 -3.94 1.97 6.49
C LEU A 15 -3.22 1.01 5.54
N ALA A 16 -2.56 -0.02 6.07
CA ALA A 16 -1.97 -1.07 5.24
C ALA A 16 -3.01 -1.82 4.42
N GLY A 17 -4.15 -2.19 5.01
CA GLY A 17 -5.26 -2.84 4.30
C GLY A 17 -5.89 -1.94 3.22
N GLN A 18 -5.98 -0.63 3.47
CA GLN A 18 -6.41 0.34 2.46
C GLN A 18 -5.43 0.40 1.27
N CYS A 19 -4.13 0.33 1.54
CA CYS A 19 -3.12 0.27 0.48
C CYS A 19 -3.25 -1.00 -0.37
N ASP A 20 -3.52 -2.15 0.25
CA ASP A 20 -3.72 -3.42 -0.49
C ASP A 20 -5.00 -3.38 -1.35
N THR A 21 -6.07 -2.81 -0.81
CA THR A 21 -7.35 -2.64 -1.53
C THR A 21 -7.16 -1.73 -2.74
N ALA A 22 -6.45 -0.61 -2.56
CA ALA A 22 -6.11 0.29 -3.65
C ALA A 22 -5.24 -0.41 -4.71
N ALA A 23 -4.21 -1.14 -4.30
CA ALA A 23 -3.34 -1.90 -5.21
C ALA A 23 -4.14 -2.90 -6.05
N THR A 24 -5.06 -3.64 -5.42
CA THR A 24 -5.92 -4.61 -6.09
C THR A 24 -6.85 -3.93 -7.10
N THR A 25 -7.45 -2.80 -6.71
CA THR A 25 -8.34 -2.01 -7.58
C THR A 25 -7.60 -1.48 -8.80
N LEU A 26 -6.38 -0.98 -8.61
CA LEU A 26 -5.51 -0.45 -9.67
C LEU A 26 -5.05 -1.54 -10.65
N ALA A 27 -4.79 -2.75 -10.15
CA ALA A 27 -4.38 -3.89 -10.98
C ALA A 27 -5.56 -4.56 -11.71
N GLY A 28 -6.77 -4.47 -11.15
CA GLY A 28 -7.95 -5.21 -11.63
C GLY A 28 -8.76 -4.55 -12.74
N ALA A 29 -8.44 -3.32 -13.15
CA ALA A 29 -9.23 -2.60 -14.15
C ALA A 29 -9.06 -3.20 -15.57
N PRO A 30 -10.09 -3.85 -16.14
CA PRO A 30 -9.96 -4.51 -17.43
C PRO A 30 -9.90 -3.50 -18.57
N ARG A 31 -9.03 -3.75 -19.56
CA ARG A 31 -8.99 -2.98 -20.80
C ARG A 31 -10.27 -3.23 -21.62
N PRO A 32 -11.00 -2.19 -22.05
CA PRO A 32 -12.11 -2.33 -22.98
C PRO A 32 -11.64 -2.91 -24.32
N ALA A 33 -12.42 -3.83 -24.89
CA ALA A 33 -12.14 -4.36 -26.22
C ALA A 33 -12.21 -3.22 -27.26
N THR A 34 -11.13 -3.02 -27.98
CA THR A 34 -11.04 -2.04 -29.07
C THR A 34 -11.47 -2.76 -30.35
N GLY A 35 -12.68 -2.48 -30.83
CA GLY A 35 -13.27 -3.16 -32.00
C GLY A 35 -12.72 -2.72 -33.36
N GLY A 36 -11.73 -1.81 -33.39
CA GLY A 36 -11.14 -1.26 -34.62
C GLY A 36 -9.89 -2.01 -35.07
N SER A 37 -9.55 -1.91 -36.35
CA SER A 37 -8.29 -2.45 -36.87
C SER A 37 -7.11 -1.58 -36.42
N LEU A 38 -6.02 -2.21 -35.98
CA LEU A 38 -4.76 -1.54 -35.63
C LEU A 38 -4.14 -0.71 -36.77
N HIS A 39 -4.58 -0.92 -38.02
CA HIS A 39 -4.16 -0.11 -39.16
C HIS A 39 -4.81 1.28 -39.17
N GLN A 40 -5.84 1.51 -38.35
CA GLN A 40 -6.38 2.84 -38.08
C GLN A 40 -5.49 3.52 -37.04
N ALA A 41 -4.87 4.64 -37.44
CA ALA A 41 -3.95 5.38 -36.57
C ALA A 41 -4.56 5.76 -35.21
N THR A 42 -5.88 6.02 -35.17
CA THR A 42 -6.62 6.30 -33.94
C THR A 42 -6.73 5.08 -33.03
N THR A 43 -6.99 3.89 -33.56
CA THR A 43 -7.02 2.64 -32.78
C THR A 43 -5.64 2.32 -32.22
N ALA A 44 -4.58 2.46 -33.02
CA ALA A 44 -3.21 2.28 -32.55
C ALA A 44 -2.82 3.26 -31.43
N ALA A 45 -3.20 4.54 -31.55
CA ALA A 45 -2.96 5.55 -30.53
C ALA A 45 -3.71 5.24 -29.22
N VAL A 46 -4.98 4.81 -29.31
CA VAL A 46 -5.79 4.41 -28.15
C VAL A 46 -5.18 3.18 -27.46
N GLU A 47 -4.77 2.18 -28.24
CA GLU A 47 -4.12 0.97 -27.73
C GLU A 47 -2.81 1.29 -26.99
N HIS A 48 -1.98 2.16 -27.57
CA HIS A 48 -0.76 2.62 -26.92
C HIS A 48 -1.05 3.39 -25.62
N GLY A 49 -2.08 4.24 -25.62
CA GLY A 49 -2.55 4.92 -24.41
C GLY A 49 -2.96 3.95 -23.30
N TYR A 50 -3.68 2.87 -23.65
CA TYR A 50 -4.05 1.83 -22.69
C TYR A 50 -2.82 1.13 -22.09
N VAL A 51 -1.80 0.83 -22.90
CA VAL A 51 -0.55 0.22 -22.41
C VAL A 51 0.12 1.12 -21.37
N LEU A 52 0.20 2.43 -21.63
CA LEU A 52 0.78 3.39 -20.70
C LEU A 52 -0.01 3.48 -19.39
N ILE A 53 -1.34 3.49 -19.47
CA ILE A 53 -2.21 3.52 -18.29
C ILE A 53 -2.03 2.26 -17.45
N GLN A 54 -1.96 1.08 -18.07
CA GLN A 54 -1.72 -0.17 -17.36
C GLN A 54 -0.33 -0.23 -16.71
N ALA A 55 0.70 0.30 -17.38
CA ALA A 55 2.04 0.40 -16.79
C ALA A 55 2.05 1.32 -15.56
N ALA A 56 1.38 2.48 -15.66
CA ALA A 56 1.27 3.42 -14.56
C ALA A 56 0.44 2.86 -13.39
N SER A 57 -0.67 2.17 -13.67
CA SER A 57 -1.50 1.54 -12.63
C SER A 57 -0.74 0.42 -11.92
N GLY A 58 0.01 -0.41 -12.67
CA GLY A 58 0.90 -1.43 -12.10
C GLY A 58 1.98 -0.85 -11.19
N ALA A 59 2.64 0.23 -11.62
CA ALA A 59 3.63 0.91 -10.79
C ALA A 59 3.02 1.50 -9.51
N LEU A 60 1.83 2.09 -9.60
CA LEU A 60 1.13 2.64 -8.43
C LEU A 60 0.65 1.54 -7.48
N ALA A 61 0.14 0.42 -8.01
CA ALA A 61 -0.22 -0.75 -7.22
C ALA A 61 1.00 -1.30 -6.45
N GLY A 62 2.15 -1.46 -7.12
CA GLY A 62 3.39 -1.90 -6.47
C GLY A 62 3.85 -0.95 -5.34
N ARG A 63 3.72 0.37 -5.54
CA ARG A 63 4.02 1.36 -4.48
C ARG A 63 3.06 1.25 -3.31
N ALA A 64 1.77 1.05 -3.56
CA ALA A 64 0.77 0.86 -2.51
C ALA A 64 1.06 -0.40 -1.69
N THR A 65 1.34 -1.54 -2.34
CA THR A 65 1.75 -2.78 -1.65
C THR A 65 3.02 -2.60 -0.82
N SER A 66 4.03 -1.90 -1.36
CA SER A 66 5.27 -1.61 -0.61
C SER A 66 4.98 -0.76 0.63
N THR A 67 4.11 0.23 0.51
CA THR A 67 3.69 1.08 1.64
C THR A 67 2.96 0.27 2.71
N GLY A 68 1.99 -0.55 2.31
CA GLY A 68 1.28 -1.44 3.23
C GLY A 68 2.23 -2.38 3.98
N THR A 69 3.24 -2.92 3.29
CA THR A 69 4.27 -3.76 3.92
C THR A 69 5.07 -3.00 4.97
N LYS A 70 5.52 -1.77 4.66
CA LYS A 70 6.26 -0.94 5.61
C LYS A 70 5.42 -0.58 6.85
N LEU A 71 4.13 -0.31 6.66
CA LEU A 71 3.21 -0.01 7.76
C LEU A 71 3.05 -1.21 8.70
N ARG A 72 2.90 -2.43 8.18
CA ARG A 72 2.85 -3.66 9.00
C ARG A 72 4.15 -3.92 9.75
N THR A 73 5.30 -3.72 9.08
CA THR A 73 6.61 -3.81 9.72
C THR A 73 6.76 -2.80 10.85
N ALA A 74 6.32 -1.55 10.63
CA ALA A 74 6.35 -0.52 11.66
C ALA A 74 5.46 -0.88 12.86
N ALA A 75 4.22 -1.31 12.61
CA ALA A 75 3.30 -1.73 13.68
C ALA A 75 3.90 -2.88 14.54
N THR A 76 4.50 -3.88 13.87
CA THR A 76 5.16 -4.99 14.58
C THR A 76 6.34 -4.51 15.43
N ALA A 77 7.14 -3.57 14.91
CA ALA A 77 8.28 -3.01 15.62
C ALA A 77 7.86 -2.16 16.83
N TYR A 78 6.79 -1.37 16.71
CA TYR A 78 6.25 -0.59 17.83
C TYR A 78 5.67 -1.48 18.93
N ALA A 79 4.83 -2.46 18.58
CA ALA A 79 4.30 -3.42 19.55
C ALA A 79 5.42 -4.14 20.32
N SER A 80 6.45 -4.62 19.61
CA SER A 80 7.60 -5.30 20.24
C SER A 80 8.39 -4.37 21.19
N THR A 81 8.54 -3.10 20.80
CA THR A 81 9.25 -2.11 21.62
C THR A 81 8.47 -1.74 22.88
N ASP A 82 7.14 -1.62 22.78
CA ASP A 82 6.26 -1.33 23.90
C ASP A 82 6.28 -2.48 24.92
N GLU A 83 6.21 -3.73 24.45
CA GLU A 83 6.34 -4.92 25.30
C GLU A 83 7.69 -4.98 26.02
N ALA A 84 8.80 -4.77 25.30
CA ALA A 84 10.14 -4.78 25.88
C ALA A 84 10.33 -3.67 26.92
N SER A 85 9.83 -2.47 26.64
CA SER A 85 9.87 -1.34 27.57
C SER A 85 9.03 -1.62 28.82
N GLY A 86 7.83 -2.18 28.65
CA GLY A 86 6.97 -2.59 29.75
C GLY A 86 7.61 -3.65 30.64
N GLN A 87 8.34 -4.63 30.07
CA GLN A 87 9.10 -5.62 30.84
C GLN A 87 10.26 -4.98 31.61
N GLN A 88 11.01 -4.07 30.99
CA GLN A 88 12.09 -3.35 31.69
C GLN A 88 11.57 -2.55 32.88
N ILE A 89 10.48 -1.79 32.72
CA ILE A 89 9.90 -1.01 33.81
C ILE A 89 9.47 -1.91 34.96
N ARG A 90 8.76 -3.01 34.68
CA ARG A 90 8.37 -4.00 35.70
C ARG A 90 9.55 -4.63 36.43
N THR A 91 10.70 -4.75 35.76
CA THR A 91 11.91 -5.32 36.37
C THR A 91 12.63 -4.33 37.28
N ILE A 92 12.46 -3.02 37.05
CA ILE A 92 13.08 -1.95 37.85
C ILE A 92 12.19 -1.53 39.03
N GLU A 93 10.87 -1.76 38.97
CA GLU A 93 9.92 -1.53 40.07
C GLU A 93 9.87 -2.68 41.11
N VAL A 94 10.77 -3.67 41.04
CA VAL A 94 10.97 -4.74 42.04
C VAL A 94 12.23 -4.47 42.85
#